data_AF-A0A3D4V4D6-F1
#
_entry.id   AF-A0A3D4V4D6-F1
#
_cell.length_a   1.000
_cell.length_b   1.000
_cell.length_c   1.000
_cell.angle_alpha   90.00
_cell.angle_beta   90.00
_cell.angle_gamma   90.00
#
_symmetry.space_group_name_H-M   'P 1'
#
loop_
_entity.id
_entity.type
_entity.pdbx_description
1 polymer ?
#
loop_
_entity_poly.entity_id
_entity_poly.type
_entity_poly.pdbx_seq_one_letter_code
_entity_poly.pdbx_strand_id
1 'polypeptide(L)'
;MAVRAYVAPLPDRVRLLVRIPMDAVRDVEFPLRTDGPRDGAVDVVRLAPFLHDAARLWVADGIRLRDGSTALPTPEIVAVRAVLPADRAFDNWSTALTAVQTQALADSVRIPPLQLSLDVLLDVPITKPVTDLVLEPQWAHLGVQTTTVMRLVLPNGVKRYFTWDGDPGDVRLDPSWWHAASRFVGQGALHMFGGIDHVLFVLCLVLPFRRVRPLIGIITAFTLAHSMTLAAAALGYAPDAQWFSPLVEVVIAASIVVLALENIVGAKLERRWMMAFVFGLVHGFGFSSVLQEELQFAGGHLLTALAAFNVGVELAQVALLLVAVPVLDYVFAKMIPERPGVIVASALIAHEAWHWMGDRSAALQGMTLAWPAFDIDFWLVVIRVVMILLVLVGLMWALSGVMSRLQQPKGAVQKMPVLLMLLLLGTALSGRASDVQAQAAPRSTMAGVYTAAQATKGKEVFASSCLGCHTTASHMGTAFELKWFGRPLFDLYDYLSQLMPKTAPGTLTEDEYVWVTAYILRLNGMPAGKTELSAEPAWLKAVRVDTAKAPTARGGEHTERNRE
;
A
#
# COMPACT_ATOMS: atom_id res chain seq x y z
N MET A 1 -1.75 13.82 -12.87
CA MET A 1 -3.19 14.16 -12.90
C MET A 1 -4.00 12.95 -12.48
N ALA A 2 -5.25 13.12 -12.02
CA ALA A 2 -6.01 12.00 -11.48
C ALA A 2 -7.30 11.74 -12.26
N VAL A 3 -7.49 10.51 -12.70
CA VAL A 3 -8.79 9.98 -13.15
C VAL A 3 -9.52 9.46 -11.92
N ARG A 4 -10.79 9.82 -11.74
CA ARG A 4 -11.61 9.30 -10.64
C ARG A 4 -12.73 8.47 -11.22
N ALA A 5 -12.92 7.26 -10.72
CA ALA A 5 -13.94 6.36 -11.23
C ALA A 5 -14.77 5.76 -10.10
N TYR A 6 -16.04 5.51 -10.37
CA TYR A 6 -16.90 4.62 -9.61
C TYR A 6 -17.37 3.48 -10.50
N VAL A 7 -17.45 2.29 -9.91
CA VAL A 7 -18.05 1.12 -10.55
C VAL A 7 -19.08 0.55 -9.59
N ALA A 8 -20.31 0.37 -10.06
CA ALA A 8 -21.41 -0.17 -9.28
C ALA A 8 -22.12 -1.27 -10.09
N PRO A 9 -21.90 -2.56 -9.77
CA PRO A 9 -22.71 -3.64 -10.34
C PRO A 9 -24.11 -3.57 -9.72
N LEU A 10 -25.13 -3.39 -10.56
CA LEU A 10 -26.55 -3.40 -10.24
C LEU A 10 -27.18 -4.70 -10.77
N PRO A 11 -28.43 -5.06 -10.40
CA PRO A 11 -29.05 -6.32 -10.83
C PRO A 11 -29.23 -6.46 -12.36
N ASP A 12 -29.45 -5.34 -13.06
CA ASP A 12 -29.78 -5.27 -14.48
C ASP A 12 -28.71 -4.55 -15.34
N ARG A 13 -27.70 -3.95 -14.71
CA ARG A 13 -26.60 -3.25 -15.41
C ARG A 13 -25.35 -3.14 -14.55
N VAL A 14 -24.20 -2.92 -15.18
CA VAL A 14 -23.02 -2.39 -14.48
C VAL A 14 -22.92 -0.91 -14.80
N ARG A 15 -22.95 -0.06 -13.77
CA ARG A 15 -22.87 1.39 -13.94
C ARG A 15 -21.47 1.88 -13.60
N LEU A 16 -20.93 2.73 -14.47
CA LEU A 16 -19.65 3.39 -14.28
C LEU A 16 -19.84 4.90 -14.32
N LEU A 17 -19.13 5.60 -13.44
CA LEU A 17 -19.06 7.05 -13.47
C LEU A 17 -17.60 7.45 -13.43
N VAL A 18 -17.11 8.11 -14.48
CA VAL A 18 -15.70 8.42 -14.65
C VAL A 18 -15.54 9.93 -14.78
N ARG A 19 -14.63 10.51 -14.01
CA ARG A 19 -14.16 11.88 -14.13
C ARG A 19 -12.74 11.87 -14.68
N ILE A 20 -12.56 12.42 -15.87
CA ILE A 20 -11.24 12.65 -16.47
C ILE A 20 -10.95 14.14 -16.57
N PRO A 21 -9.70 14.58 -16.41
CA PRO A 21 -9.33 15.95 -16.71
C PRO A 21 -9.31 16.16 -18.23
N MET A 22 -9.79 17.31 -18.72
CA MET A 22 -9.91 17.55 -20.16
C MET A 22 -8.56 17.74 -20.85
N ASP A 23 -7.50 18.09 -20.12
CA ASP A 23 -6.13 18.10 -20.64
C ASP A 23 -5.57 16.72 -21.00
N ALA A 24 -6.16 15.64 -20.48
CA ALA A 24 -5.85 14.27 -20.85
C ALA A 24 -6.56 13.81 -22.13
N VAL A 25 -7.56 14.57 -22.61
CA VAL A 25 -8.28 14.34 -23.86
C VAL A 25 -7.53 15.05 -24.98
N ARG A 26 -6.92 14.30 -25.89
CA ARG A 26 -6.30 14.85 -27.10
C ARG A 26 -7.25 14.74 -28.29
N ASP A 27 -6.91 15.40 -29.38
CA ASP A 27 -7.60 15.25 -30.68
C ASP A 27 -9.11 15.60 -30.66
N VAL A 28 -9.55 16.39 -29.66
CA VAL A 28 -10.88 17.00 -29.59
C VAL A 28 -10.72 18.50 -29.54
N GLU A 29 -11.19 19.19 -30.58
CA GLU A 29 -11.19 20.66 -30.62
C GLU A 29 -12.44 21.20 -29.92
N PHE A 30 -12.28 21.65 -28.67
CA PHE A 30 -13.38 22.23 -27.92
C PHE A 30 -13.77 23.61 -28.47
N PRO A 31 -15.08 23.92 -28.54
CA PRO A 31 -15.54 25.19 -29.05
C PRO A 31 -15.13 26.32 -28.11
N LEU A 32 -14.54 27.36 -28.66
CA LEU A 32 -14.10 28.55 -27.93
C LEU A 32 -15.03 29.73 -28.22
N ARG A 33 -15.23 30.58 -27.22
CA ARG A 33 -15.95 31.84 -27.39
C ARG A 33 -15.15 32.80 -28.25
N THR A 34 -15.85 33.56 -29.07
CA THR A 34 -15.28 34.62 -29.92
C THR A 34 -15.71 36.02 -29.46
N ASP A 35 -16.39 36.13 -28.32
CA ASP A 35 -17.02 37.36 -27.83
C ASP A 35 -16.45 37.81 -26.47
N GLY A 36 -15.33 38.54 -26.49
CA GLY A 36 -14.81 39.26 -25.32
C GLY A 36 -13.28 39.32 -25.21
N PRO A 37 -12.73 40.07 -24.24
CA PRO A 37 -11.28 40.35 -24.13
C PRO A 37 -10.43 39.17 -23.65
N ARG A 38 -11.00 37.97 -23.44
CA ARG A 38 -10.29 36.74 -23.10
C ARG A 38 -10.54 35.69 -24.18
N ASP A 39 -9.77 35.77 -25.26
CA ASP A 39 -9.70 34.73 -26.28
C ASP A 39 -9.31 33.40 -25.61
N GLY A 40 -10.04 32.30 -25.88
CA GLY A 40 -9.70 30.96 -25.39
C GLY A 40 -10.56 30.37 -24.25
N ALA A 41 -11.63 31.04 -23.83
CA ALA A 41 -12.63 30.44 -22.92
C ALA A 41 -13.58 29.49 -23.67
N VAL A 42 -14.08 28.44 -23.01
CA VAL A 42 -15.02 27.48 -23.62
C VAL A 42 -16.37 28.11 -23.95
N ASP A 43 -16.93 27.76 -25.10
CA ASP A 43 -18.31 28.05 -25.47
C ASP A 43 -19.24 26.94 -24.96
N VAL A 44 -19.82 27.17 -23.78
CA VAL A 44 -20.68 26.21 -23.07
C VAL A 44 -21.91 25.81 -23.90
N VAL A 45 -22.47 26.73 -24.68
CA VAL A 45 -23.70 26.48 -25.47
C VAL A 45 -23.44 25.45 -26.56
N ARG A 46 -22.25 25.51 -27.16
CA ARG A 46 -21.82 24.59 -28.22
C ARG A 46 -21.08 23.36 -27.71
N LEU A 47 -20.81 23.26 -26.41
CA LEU A 47 -19.88 22.27 -25.85
C LEU A 47 -20.42 20.83 -25.90
N ALA A 48 -21.74 20.64 -25.79
CA ALA A 48 -22.34 19.33 -25.53
C ALA A 48 -21.95 18.21 -26.55
N PRO A 49 -21.98 18.42 -27.87
CA PRO A 49 -21.56 17.39 -28.84
C PRO A 49 -20.09 16.97 -28.66
N PHE A 50 -19.21 17.93 -28.40
CA PHE A 50 -17.78 17.69 -28.21
C PHE A 50 -17.50 16.91 -26.92
N LEU A 51 -18.30 17.11 -25.86
CA LEU A 51 -18.22 16.29 -24.65
C LEU A 51 -18.60 14.84 -24.92
N HIS A 52 -19.61 14.63 -25.76
CA HIS A 52 -20.06 13.29 -26.11
C HIS A 52 -19.02 12.56 -26.97
N ASP A 53 -18.41 13.25 -27.94
CA ASP A 53 -17.33 12.69 -28.76
C ASP A 53 -16.08 12.38 -27.92
N ALA A 54 -15.69 13.29 -27.01
CA ALA A 54 -14.62 13.05 -26.05
C ALA A 54 -14.92 11.85 -25.14
N ALA A 55 -16.14 11.76 -24.60
CA ALA A 55 -16.56 10.65 -23.75
C ALA A 55 -16.51 9.31 -24.48
N ARG A 56 -16.89 9.28 -25.77
CA ARG A 56 -16.83 8.06 -26.57
C ARG A 56 -15.39 7.62 -26.81
N LEU A 57 -14.59 8.49 -27.42
CA LEU A 57 -13.23 8.18 -27.87
C LEU A 57 -12.27 7.88 -26.71
N TRP A 58 -12.37 8.62 -25.61
CA TRP A 58 -11.36 8.59 -24.54
C TRP A 58 -11.80 7.88 -23.27
N VAL A 59 -13.09 7.59 -23.13
CA VAL A 59 -13.62 6.92 -21.92
C VAL A 59 -14.33 5.62 -22.28
N ALA A 60 -15.42 5.67 -23.05
CA ALA A 60 -16.29 4.52 -23.30
C ALA A 60 -15.57 3.42 -24.10
N ASP A 61 -14.91 3.77 -25.21
CA ASP A 61 -14.17 2.81 -26.05
C ASP A 61 -12.94 2.23 -25.31
N GLY A 62 -12.45 2.95 -24.29
CA GLY A 62 -11.34 2.54 -23.42
C GLY A 62 -11.72 1.60 -22.27
N ILE A 63 -13.00 1.25 -22.09
CA ILE A 63 -13.44 0.36 -21.02
C ILE A 63 -13.92 -0.97 -21.59
N ARG A 64 -13.26 -2.07 -21.21
CA ARG A 64 -13.76 -3.42 -21.41
C ARG A 64 -14.14 -4.05 -20.08
N LEU A 65 -15.32 -4.67 -20.05
CA LEU A 65 -15.83 -5.40 -18.88
C LEU A 65 -16.11 -6.85 -19.23
N ARG A 66 -15.87 -7.74 -18.26
CA ARG A 66 -16.16 -9.17 -18.39
C ARG A 66 -16.80 -9.72 -17.12
N ASP A 67 -17.59 -10.77 -17.29
CA ASP A 67 -18.00 -11.69 -16.21
C ASP A 67 -17.16 -12.96 -16.34
N GLY A 68 -16.09 -13.03 -15.56
CA GLY A 68 -15.03 -14.02 -15.70
C GLY A 68 -14.34 -13.95 -17.06
N SER A 69 -14.55 -14.97 -17.89
CA SER A 69 -14.03 -15.02 -19.27
C SER A 69 -14.99 -14.45 -20.32
N THR A 70 -16.24 -14.18 -19.94
CA THR A 70 -17.29 -13.75 -20.88
C THR A 70 -17.29 -12.24 -21.03
N ALA A 71 -17.13 -11.74 -22.26
CA ALA A 71 -17.22 -10.31 -22.55
C ALA A 71 -18.64 -9.78 -22.30
N LEU A 72 -18.74 -8.66 -21.59
CA LEU A 72 -19.98 -7.91 -21.46
C LEU A 72 -20.16 -6.95 -22.66
N PRO A 73 -21.39 -6.47 -22.92
CA PRO A 73 -21.63 -5.48 -23.96
C PRO A 73 -20.78 -4.22 -23.80
N THR A 74 -20.59 -3.48 -24.89
CA THR A 74 -19.89 -2.20 -24.86
C THR A 74 -20.64 -1.17 -24.00
N PRO A 75 -19.95 -0.33 -23.22
CA PRO A 75 -20.61 0.68 -22.40
C PRO A 75 -21.39 1.70 -23.21
N GLU A 76 -22.63 1.97 -22.81
CA GLU A 76 -23.48 3.01 -23.39
C GLU A 76 -23.34 4.31 -22.60
N ILE A 77 -23.15 5.43 -23.30
CA ILE A 77 -23.07 6.76 -22.68
C ILE A 77 -24.48 7.22 -22.31
N VAL A 78 -24.74 7.36 -21.01
CA VAL A 78 -26.03 7.80 -20.47
C VAL A 78 -26.06 9.32 -20.31
N ALA A 79 -24.97 9.91 -19.82
CA ALA A 79 -24.85 11.34 -19.59
C ALA A 79 -23.39 11.79 -19.60
N VAL A 80 -23.16 13.03 -20.00
CA VAL A 80 -21.86 13.70 -19.94
C VAL A 80 -22.01 15.07 -19.32
N ARG A 81 -21.00 15.52 -18.57
CA ARG A 81 -21.01 16.82 -17.92
C ARG A 81 -19.61 17.42 -17.89
N ALA A 82 -19.47 18.66 -18.37
CA ALA A 82 -18.27 19.46 -18.15
C ALA A 82 -18.30 20.06 -16.73
N VAL A 83 -17.17 19.98 -16.04
CA VAL A 83 -17.10 20.26 -14.60
C VAL A 83 -15.87 21.11 -14.26
N LEU A 84 -16.05 22.02 -13.31
CA LEU A 84 -14.98 22.85 -12.76
C LEU A 84 -14.07 22.02 -11.83
N PRO A 85 -12.75 22.28 -11.76
CA PRO A 85 -11.85 21.59 -10.83
C PRO A 85 -12.27 21.66 -9.36
N ALA A 86 -12.96 22.73 -8.96
CA ALA A 86 -13.43 22.94 -7.61
C ALA A 86 -14.70 22.15 -7.24
N ASP A 87 -15.35 21.49 -8.21
CA ASP A 87 -16.58 20.73 -7.99
C ASP A 87 -16.33 19.47 -7.16
N ARG A 88 -17.01 19.40 -6.02
CA ARG A 88 -16.89 18.29 -5.05
C ARG A 88 -17.98 17.23 -5.20
N ALA A 89 -18.83 17.30 -6.23
CA ALA A 89 -19.94 16.36 -6.38
C ALA A 89 -19.43 14.90 -6.51
N PHE A 90 -18.24 14.71 -7.06
CA PHE A 90 -17.59 13.40 -7.22
C PHE A 90 -17.09 12.75 -5.93
N ASP A 91 -17.11 13.46 -4.80
CA ASP A 91 -16.62 12.94 -3.52
C ASP A 91 -17.50 11.82 -2.98
N ASN A 92 -18.80 11.81 -3.31
CA ASN A 92 -19.74 10.75 -2.98
C ASN A 92 -20.47 10.23 -4.22
N TRP A 93 -20.73 8.92 -4.25
CA TRP A 93 -21.43 8.26 -5.36
C TRP A 93 -22.79 8.88 -5.67
N SER A 94 -23.64 9.07 -4.65
CA SER A 94 -25.01 9.59 -4.84
C SER A 94 -25.03 11.01 -5.38
N THR A 95 -24.17 11.89 -4.85
CA THR A 95 -24.07 13.28 -5.32
C THR A 95 -23.50 13.36 -6.72
N ALA A 96 -22.52 12.51 -7.05
CA ALA A 96 -21.90 12.46 -8.36
C ALA A 96 -22.90 12.00 -9.44
N LEU A 97 -23.68 10.95 -9.13
CA LEU A 97 -24.71 10.42 -10.01
C LEU A 97 -25.84 11.44 -10.26
N THR A 98 -26.30 12.14 -9.22
CA THR A 98 -27.30 13.21 -9.40
C THR A 98 -26.71 14.37 -10.21
N ALA A 99 -25.49 14.78 -9.91
CA ALA A 99 -24.88 15.95 -10.55
C ALA A 99 -24.65 15.75 -12.05
N VAL A 100 -24.14 14.59 -12.48
CA VAL A 100 -23.91 14.30 -13.91
C VAL A 100 -25.21 14.32 -14.73
N GLN A 101 -26.36 14.03 -14.10
CA GLN A 101 -27.66 14.01 -14.77
C GLN A 101 -28.40 15.35 -14.75
N THR A 102 -28.12 16.22 -13.77
CA THR A 102 -28.97 17.38 -13.49
C THR A 102 -28.25 18.73 -13.51
N GLN A 103 -26.92 18.76 -13.43
CA GLN A 103 -26.16 20.00 -13.29
C GLN A 103 -25.37 20.31 -14.55
N ALA A 104 -25.84 21.27 -15.34
CA ALA A 104 -25.09 21.81 -16.48
C ALA A 104 -24.05 22.86 -16.03
N LEU A 105 -22.99 23.03 -16.82
CA LEU A 105 -22.06 24.14 -16.67
C LEU A 105 -22.78 25.45 -17.02
N ALA A 106 -22.59 26.51 -16.23
CA ALA A 106 -23.27 27.79 -16.49
C ALA A 106 -22.61 28.54 -17.66
N ASP A 107 -23.42 29.18 -18.51
CA ASP A 107 -22.93 29.98 -19.66
C ASP A 107 -22.06 31.19 -19.26
N SER A 108 -22.10 31.59 -17.99
CA SER A 108 -21.25 32.64 -17.42
C SER A 108 -19.82 32.19 -17.15
N VAL A 109 -19.52 30.90 -17.24
CA VAL A 109 -18.17 30.37 -17.03
C VAL A 109 -17.22 30.89 -18.10
N ARG A 110 -16.01 31.28 -17.68
CA ARG A 110 -14.94 31.85 -18.52
C ARG A 110 -13.62 31.14 -18.23
N ILE A 111 -13.60 29.83 -18.41
CA ILE A 111 -12.44 28.97 -18.14
C ILE A 111 -12.02 28.26 -19.44
N PRO A 112 -10.71 28.12 -19.71
CA PRO A 112 -10.23 27.33 -20.85
C PRO A 112 -10.67 25.86 -20.75
N PRO A 113 -11.01 25.19 -21.87
CA PRO A 113 -11.47 23.80 -21.86
C PRO A 113 -10.52 22.84 -21.13
N LEU A 114 -9.21 22.99 -21.32
CA LEU A 114 -8.19 22.12 -20.71
C LEU A 114 -8.17 22.17 -19.17
N GLN A 115 -8.68 23.25 -18.56
CA GLN A 115 -8.78 23.36 -17.11
C GLN A 115 -10.06 22.75 -16.55
N LEU A 116 -10.95 22.21 -17.40
CA LEU A 116 -12.16 21.54 -16.96
C LEU A 116 -11.92 20.04 -16.78
N SER A 117 -12.88 19.38 -16.15
CA SER A 117 -12.99 17.93 -16.11
C SER A 117 -14.25 17.49 -16.84
N LEU A 118 -14.26 16.25 -17.32
CA LEU A 118 -15.39 15.61 -17.97
C LEU A 118 -15.88 14.46 -17.08
N ASP A 119 -17.12 14.57 -16.59
CA ASP A 119 -17.86 13.47 -15.97
C ASP A 119 -18.59 12.69 -17.06
N VAL A 120 -18.42 11.38 -17.09
CA VAL A 120 -19.06 10.46 -18.04
C VAL A 120 -19.78 9.37 -17.25
N LEU A 121 -21.10 9.29 -17.42
CA LEU A 121 -21.94 8.23 -16.90
C LEU A 121 -22.14 7.17 -17.97
N LEU A 122 -21.77 5.92 -17.66
CA LEU A 122 -21.86 4.78 -18.55
C LEU A 122 -22.73 3.69 -17.92
N ASP A 123 -23.57 3.04 -18.72
CA ASP A 123 -24.29 1.83 -18.33
C ASP A 123 -23.90 0.67 -19.26
N VAL A 124 -23.65 -0.49 -18.67
CA VAL A 124 -23.46 -1.75 -19.40
C VAL A 124 -24.64 -2.65 -19.08
N PRO A 125 -25.59 -2.84 -20.01
CA PRO A 125 -26.77 -3.65 -19.74
C PRO A 125 -26.37 -5.13 -19.55
N ILE A 126 -26.92 -5.78 -18.53
CA ILE A 126 -26.71 -7.20 -18.24
C ILE A 126 -28.05 -7.91 -18.07
N THR A 127 -28.15 -9.16 -18.52
CA THR A 127 -29.36 -9.98 -18.35
C THR A 127 -29.37 -10.77 -17.05
N LYS A 128 -28.21 -10.91 -16.41
CA LYS A 128 -28.00 -11.65 -15.16
C LYS A 128 -27.01 -10.87 -14.30
N PRO A 129 -27.16 -10.89 -12.96
CA PRO A 129 -26.19 -10.27 -12.07
C PRO A 129 -24.79 -10.83 -12.31
N VAL A 130 -23.80 -9.93 -12.47
CA VAL A 130 -22.40 -10.32 -12.65
C VAL A 130 -21.89 -11.00 -11.39
N THR A 131 -21.21 -12.12 -11.56
CA THR A 131 -20.64 -12.90 -10.44
C THR A 131 -19.15 -12.66 -10.25
N ASP A 132 -18.47 -12.28 -11.33
CA ASP A 132 -17.03 -12.19 -11.40
C ASP A 132 -16.60 -11.01 -12.28
N LEU A 133 -16.82 -9.80 -11.78
CA LEU A 133 -16.61 -8.58 -12.54
C LEU A 133 -15.11 -8.29 -12.73
N VAL A 134 -14.66 -8.34 -13.99
CA VAL A 134 -13.31 -7.96 -14.41
C VAL A 134 -13.39 -6.69 -15.24
N LEU A 135 -12.59 -5.69 -14.86
CA LEU A 135 -12.39 -4.46 -15.58
C LEU A 135 -11.03 -4.47 -16.24
N GLU A 136 -11.01 -4.20 -17.54
CA GLU A 136 -9.78 -3.98 -18.32
C GLU A 136 -9.80 -2.52 -18.80
N PRO A 137 -9.17 -1.61 -18.03
CA PRO A 137 -9.15 -0.19 -18.36
C PRO A 137 -8.01 0.10 -19.33
N GLN A 138 -8.33 0.40 -20.59
CA GLN A 138 -7.33 0.74 -21.60
C GLN A 138 -6.91 2.21 -21.55
N TRP A 139 -7.09 2.92 -20.44
CA TRP A 139 -6.85 4.37 -20.34
C TRP A 139 -5.38 4.79 -20.42
N ALA A 140 -4.45 3.87 -20.61
CA ALA A 140 -3.06 4.24 -20.92
C ALA A 140 -2.89 5.01 -22.23
N HIS A 141 -3.91 5.05 -23.10
CA HIS A 141 -3.90 5.91 -24.29
C HIS A 141 -4.15 7.39 -23.97
N LEU A 142 -4.62 7.75 -22.76
CA LEU A 142 -4.82 9.14 -22.34
C LEU A 142 -3.57 9.98 -22.60
N GLY A 143 -3.75 11.23 -23.03
CA GLY A 143 -2.67 12.09 -23.51
C GLY A 143 -1.61 12.47 -22.47
N VAL A 144 -1.74 12.04 -21.22
CA VAL A 144 -0.80 12.31 -20.12
C VAL A 144 -0.80 11.11 -19.17
N GLN A 145 0.29 10.93 -18.40
CA GLN A 145 0.29 9.96 -17.32
C GLN A 145 -0.71 10.36 -16.23
N THR A 146 -1.70 9.53 -16.01
CA THR A 146 -2.73 9.71 -15.00
C THR A 146 -2.70 8.60 -13.96
N THR A 147 -2.86 8.98 -12.70
CA THR A 147 -3.20 8.05 -11.62
C THR A 147 -4.70 7.84 -11.62
N THR A 148 -5.16 6.61 -11.70
CA THR A 148 -6.57 6.29 -11.61
C THR A 148 -6.93 5.92 -10.18
N VAL A 149 -7.93 6.60 -9.63
CA VAL A 149 -8.52 6.29 -8.32
C VAL A 149 -9.94 5.78 -8.54
N MET A 150 -10.13 4.47 -8.42
CA MET A 150 -11.40 3.81 -8.64
C MET A 150 -12.04 3.37 -7.33
N ARG A 151 -13.36 3.53 -7.24
CA ARG A 151 -14.19 3.12 -6.11
C ARG A 151 -15.22 2.11 -6.57
N LEU A 152 -15.08 0.87 -6.12
CA LEU A 152 -16.11 -0.14 -6.30
C LEU A 152 -17.18 0.04 -5.21
N VAL A 153 -18.43 0.12 -5.61
CA VAL A 153 -19.60 0.18 -4.71
C VAL A 153 -20.40 -1.10 -4.91
N LEU A 154 -20.21 -2.08 -4.03
CA LEU A 154 -20.94 -3.34 -4.08
C LEU A 154 -22.39 -3.16 -3.59
N PRO A 155 -23.34 -3.99 -4.05
CA PRO A 155 -24.75 -3.94 -3.62
C PRO A 155 -24.95 -4.04 -2.11
N ASN A 156 -24.04 -4.72 -1.41
CA ASN A 156 -24.04 -4.88 0.05
C ASN A 156 -23.50 -3.64 0.81
N GLY A 157 -23.17 -2.55 0.10
CA GLY A 157 -22.64 -1.32 0.69
C GLY A 157 -21.13 -1.34 0.97
N VAL A 158 -20.45 -2.46 0.73
CA VAL A 158 -18.99 -2.54 0.84
C VAL A 158 -18.36 -1.71 -0.26
N LYS A 159 -17.46 -0.81 0.14
CA LYS A 159 -16.67 0.01 -0.77
C LYS A 159 -15.24 -0.51 -0.84
N ARG A 160 -14.71 -0.64 -2.04
CA ARG A 160 -13.29 -0.94 -2.25
C ARG A 160 -12.63 0.17 -3.04
N TYR A 161 -11.38 0.43 -2.71
CA TYR A 161 -10.59 1.48 -3.31
C TYR A 161 -9.47 0.81 -4.09
N PHE A 162 -9.28 1.29 -5.31
CA PHE A 162 -8.19 0.89 -6.16
C PHE A 162 -7.48 2.14 -6.65
N THR A 163 -6.16 2.09 -6.66
CA THR A 163 -5.26 3.15 -7.13
C THR A 163 -4.17 2.51 -7.97
N TRP A 164 -4.00 2.98 -9.20
CA TRP A 164 -2.92 2.53 -10.07
C TRP A 164 -2.48 3.64 -11.00
N ASP A 165 -1.24 3.55 -11.48
CA ASP A 165 -0.68 4.42 -12.49
C ASP A 165 -0.65 3.69 -13.84
N GLY A 166 -1.09 4.36 -14.91
CA GLY A 166 -1.10 3.78 -16.25
C GLY A 166 -2.11 2.64 -16.42
N ASP A 167 -1.67 1.54 -17.06
CA ASP A 167 -2.50 0.35 -17.33
C ASP A 167 -2.21 -0.75 -16.28
N PRO A 168 -3.18 -1.08 -15.41
CA PRO A 168 -3.04 -2.16 -14.43
C PRO A 168 -3.26 -3.56 -15.04
N GLY A 169 -3.57 -3.66 -16.33
CA GLY A 169 -4.06 -4.86 -16.99
C GLY A 169 -5.45 -5.25 -16.50
N ASP A 170 -5.72 -6.55 -16.47
CA ASP A 170 -6.99 -7.10 -15.98
C ASP A 170 -7.15 -6.90 -14.46
N VAL A 171 -8.10 -6.05 -14.08
CA VAL A 171 -8.46 -5.80 -12.67
C VAL A 171 -9.74 -6.54 -12.32
N ARG A 172 -9.59 -7.61 -11.55
CA ARG A 172 -10.74 -8.32 -10.96
C ARG A 172 -11.23 -7.58 -9.72
N LEU A 173 -12.46 -7.08 -9.76
CA LEU A 173 -12.99 -6.16 -8.76
C LEU A 173 -13.41 -6.86 -7.46
N ASP A 174 -13.88 -8.10 -7.57
CA ASP A 174 -14.21 -8.95 -6.43
C ASP A 174 -13.63 -10.37 -6.56
N PRO A 175 -12.31 -10.55 -6.34
CA PRO A 175 -11.68 -11.85 -6.52
C PRO A 175 -12.09 -12.83 -5.42
N SER A 176 -12.36 -14.07 -5.82
CA SER A 176 -12.46 -15.18 -4.86
C SER A 176 -11.09 -15.52 -4.25
N TRP A 177 -11.08 -16.26 -3.14
CA TRP A 177 -9.85 -16.66 -2.46
C TRP A 177 -8.84 -17.37 -3.39
N TRP A 178 -9.32 -18.15 -4.37
CA TRP A 178 -8.47 -18.85 -5.33
C TRP A 178 -7.87 -17.91 -6.38
N HIS A 179 -8.64 -16.92 -6.85
CA HIS A 179 -8.13 -15.88 -7.75
C HIS A 179 -7.08 -15.02 -7.05
N ALA A 180 -7.33 -14.64 -5.79
CA ALA A 180 -6.34 -13.97 -4.97
C ALA A 180 -5.09 -14.84 -4.80
N ALA A 181 -5.23 -16.11 -4.41
CA ALA A 181 -4.09 -17.01 -4.24
C ALA A 181 -3.25 -17.17 -5.52
N SER A 182 -3.88 -17.47 -6.66
CA SER A 182 -3.17 -17.66 -7.93
C SER A 182 -2.45 -16.39 -8.40
N ARG A 183 -3.09 -15.21 -8.30
CA ARG A 183 -2.44 -13.93 -8.60
C ARG A 183 -1.20 -13.74 -7.73
N PHE A 184 -1.32 -13.91 -6.42
CA PHE A 184 -0.23 -13.63 -5.49
C PHE A 184 0.89 -14.68 -5.55
N VAL A 185 0.61 -15.95 -5.85
CA VAL A 185 1.66 -16.93 -6.19
C VAL A 185 2.48 -16.44 -7.39
N GLY A 186 1.80 -15.96 -8.44
CA GLY A 186 2.48 -15.39 -9.61
C GLY A 186 3.30 -14.15 -9.27
N GLN A 187 2.74 -13.23 -8.48
CA GLN A 187 3.44 -12.02 -8.04
C GLN A 187 4.65 -12.34 -7.15
N GLY A 188 4.55 -13.33 -6.25
CA GLY A 188 5.67 -13.78 -5.44
C GLY A 188 6.80 -14.39 -6.27
N ALA A 189 6.45 -15.18 -7.29
CA ALA A 189 7.44 -15.73 -8.21
C ALA A 189 8.11 -14.64 -9.06
N LEU A 190 7.34 -13.71 -9.62
CA LEU A 190 7.86 -12.58 -10.38
C LEU A 190 8.72 -11.65 -9.52
N HIS A 191 8.34 -11.41 -8.27
CA HIS A 191 9.14 -10.64 -7.32
C HIS A 191 10.53 -11.24 -7.13
N MET A 192 10.61 -12.57 -6.93
CA MET A 192 11.88 -13.26 -6.75
C MET A 192 12.82 -13.09 -7.94
N PHE A 193 12.30 -13.14 -9.18
CA PHE A 193 13.11 -12.97 -10.38
C PHE A 193 13.35 -11.50 -10.76
N GLY A 194 12.43 -10.61 -10.43
CA GLY A 194 12.54 -9.16 -10.69
C GLY A 194 13.52 -8.46 -9.76
N GLY A 195 13.68 -8.98 -8.54
CA GLY A 195 14.70 -8.53 -7.58
C GLY A 195 16.06 -9.16 -7.86
N ILE A 196 16.98 -8.41 -8.48
CA ILE A 196 18.36 -8.88 -8.69
C ILE A 196 19.05 -9.29 -7.39
N ASP A 197 18.70 -8.64 -6.29
CA ASP A 197 19.15 -8.92 -4.94
C ASP A 197 18.79 -10.34 -4.46
N HIS A 198 17.57 -10.79 -4.73
CA HIS A 198 17.12 -12.14 -4.39
C HIS A 198 17.87 -13.20 -5.21
N VAL A 199 18.07 -12.94 -6.51
CA VAL A 199 18.82 -13.83 -7.40
C VAL A 199 20.28 -13.92 -6.95
N LEU A 200 20.94 -12.78 -6.71
CA LEU A 200 22.32 -12.73 -6.24
C LEU A 200 22.49 -13.40 -4.87
N PHE A 201 21.53 -13.20 -3.95
CA PHE A 201 21.50 -13.87 -2.66
C PHE A 201 21.44 -15.40 -2.80
N VAL A 202 20.49 -15.93 -3.59
CA VAL A 202 20.36 -17.38 -3.81
C VAL A 202 21.59 -17.94 -4.52
N LEU A 203 22.14 -17.25 -5.53
CA LEU A 203 23.38 -17.66 -6.19
C LEU A 203 24.54 -17.75 -5.18
N CYS A 204 24.70 -16.75 -4.31
CA CYS A 204 25.67 -16.77 -3.23
C CYS A 204 25.47 -17.95 -2.25
N LEU A 205 24.23 -18.39 -2.03
CA LEU A 205 23.94 -19.58 -1.22
C LEU A 205 24.38 -20.88 -1.91
N VAL A 206 24.15 -21.00 -3.23
CA VAL A 206 24.39 -22.21 -4.01
C VAL A 206 25.86 -22.42 -4.36
N LEU A 207 26.61 -21.35 -4.64
CA LEU A 207 28.00 -21.41 -5.13
C LEU A 207 28.90 -22.39 -4.33
N PRO A 208 29.04 -22.28 -3.00
CA PRO A 208 29.87 -23.20 -2.22
C PRO A 208 29.21 -24.56 -1.93
N PHE A 209 27.88 -24.68 -2.03
CA PHE A 209 27.13 -25.85 -1.57
C PHE A 209 26.09 -26.27 -2.60
N ARG A 210 26.48 -27.13 -3.54
CA ARG A 210 25.64 -27.55 -4.67
C ARG A 210 24.75 -28.76 -4.36
N ARG A 211 24.19 -28.83 -3.15
CA ARG A 211 23.26 -29.90 -2.72
C ARG A 211 21.87 -29.34 -2.50
N VAL A 212 20.92 -29.74 -3.35
CA VAL A 212 19.54 -29.21 -3.34
C VAL A 212 18.86 -29.40 -1.98
N ARG A 213 18.94 -30.59 -1.36
CA ARG A 213 18.20 -30.89 -0.12
C ARG A 213 18.54 -29.96 1.07
N PRO A 214 19.83 -29.77 1.45
CA PRO A 214 20.17 -28.81 2.50
C PRO A 214 19.85 -27.37 2.13
N LEU A 215 19.99 -26.99 0.85
CA LEU A 215 19.69 -25.65 0.38
C LEU A 215 18.20 -25.30 0.53
N ILE A 216 17.30 -26.25 0.26
CA ILE A 216 15.85 -26.06 0.48
C ILE A 216 15.59 -25.58 1.91
N GLY A 217 16.14 -26.25 2.93
CA GLY A 217 15.94 -25.81 4.32
C GLY A 217 16.47 -24.41 4.62
N ILE A 218 17.54 -23.97 3.94
CA ILE A 218 18.11 -22.62 4.10
C ILE A 218 17.21 -21.57 3.43
N ILE A 219 16.75 -21.81 2.21
CA ILE A 219 15.83 -20.89 1.52
C ILE A 219 14.47 -20.83 2.23
N THR A 220 13.96 -21.95 2.75
CA THR A 220 12.72 -21.95 3.54
C THR A 220 12.88 -21.13 4.82
N ALA A 221 14.04 -21.19 5.49
CA ALA A 221 14.30 -20.35 6.67
C ALA A 221 14.31 -18.86 6.32
N PHE A 222 14.86 -18.49 5.16
CA PHE A 222 14.77 -17.13 4.62
C PHE A 222 13.31 -16.73 4.34
N THR A 223 12.55 -17.56 3.64
CA THR A 223 11.14 -17.28 3.28
C THR A 223 10.26 -17.15 4.52
N LEU A 224 10.48 -17.97 5.56
CA LEU A 224 9.78 -17.84 6.83
C LEU A 224 10.06 -16.49 7.51
N ALA A 225 11.33 -16.10 7.59
CA ALA A 225 11.71 -14.80 8.16
C ALA A 225 11.16 -13.62 7.35
N HIS A 226 11.26 -13.71 6.02
CA HIS A 226 10.70 -12.74 5.08
C HIS A 226 9.18 -12.61 5.26
N SER A 227 8.47 -13.73 5.38
CA SER A 227 7.03 -13.77 5.63
C SER A 227 6.64 -13.01 6.89
N MET A 228 7.45 -13.12 7.96
CA MET A 228 7.17 -12.46 9.24
C MET A 228 7.24 -10.94 9.12
N THR A 229 8.28 -10.41 8.48
CA THR A 229 8.46 -8.95 8.34
C THR A 229 7.58 -8.35 7.25
N LEU A 230 7.27 -9.10 6.20
CA LEU A 230 6.27 -8.72 5.21
C LEU A 230 4.87 -8.62 5.82
N ALA A 231 4.47 -9.59 6.64
CA ALA A 231 3.21 -9.55 7.38
C ALA A 231 3.20 -8.40 8.40
N ALA A 232 4.31 -8.15 9.10
CA ALA A 232 4.43 -7.02 10.01
C ALA A 232 4.23 -5.69 9.26
N ALA A 233 4.84 -5.53 8.08
CA ALA A 233 4.70 -4.34 7.27
C ALA A 233 3.27 -4.17 6.72
N ALA A 234 2.63 -5.25 6.28
CA ALA A 234 1.23 -5.22 5.83
C ALA A 234 0.23 -4.86 6.95
N LEU A 235 0.58 -5.16 8.21
CA LEU A 235 -0.19 -4.77 9.40
C LEU A 235 0.13 -3.36 9.92
N GLY A 236 1.05 -2.64 9.26
CA GLY A 236 1.44 -1.28 9.65
C GLY A 236 2.43 -1.21 10.81
N TYR A 237 3.20 -2.28 11.07
CA TYR A 237 4.28 -2.28 12.07
C TYR A 237 5.63 -1.83 11.49
N ALA A 238 5.75 -1.67 10.17
CA ALA A 238 6.94 -1.09 9.56
C ALA A 238 7.00 0.43 9.82
N PRO A 239 8.17 1.02 10.09
CA PRO A 239 8.31 2.47 10.20
C PRO A 239 7.94 3.18 8.89
N ASP A 240 7.08 4.18 8.97
CA ASP A 240 6.66 5.02 7.83
C ASP A 240 7.69 6.13 7.50
N ALA A 241 8.91 6.04 8.04
CA ALA A 241 9.94 7.05 7.88
C ALA A 241 10.64 6.93 6.52
N GLN A 242 10.91 8.06 5.87
CA GLN A 242 11.53 8.10 4.53
C GLN A 242 12.92 7.43 4.48
N TRP A 243 13.65 7.43 5.59
CA TRP A 243 14.96 6.78 5.71
C TRP A 243 14.86 5.25 5.82
N PHE A 244 13.72 4.70 6.22
CA PHE A 244 13.61 3.28 6.55
C PHE A 244 13.79 2.38 5.33
N SER A 245 13.09 2.67 4.23
CA SER A 245 13.19 1.86 3.00
C SER A 245 14.61 1.87 2.39
N PRO A 246 15.27 3.03 2.20
CA PRO A 246 16.66 3.05 1.71
C PRO A 246 17.65 2.40 2.67
N LEU A 247 17.45 2.52 3.99
CA LEU A 247 18.27 1.82 4.99
C LEU A 247 18.15 0.31 4.83
N VAL A 248 16.92 -0.20 4.72
CA VAL A 248 16.66 -1.62 4.51
C VAL A 248 17.35 -2.12 3.24
N GLU A 249 17.28 -1.38 2.14
CA GLU A 249 17.96 -1.72 0.89
C GLU A 249 19.49 -1.74 1.03
N VAL A 250 20.10 -0.78 1.73
CA VAL A 250 21.54 -0.78 2.03
C VAL A 250 21.92 -2.01 2.84
N VAL A 251 21.13 -2.38 3.86
CA VAL A 251 21.41 -3.56 4.68
C VAL A 251 21.24 -4.85 3.87
N ILE A 252 20.26 -4.92 2.96
CA ILE A 252 20.10 -6.04 2.02
C ILE A 252 21.35 -6.16 1.13
N ALA A 253 21.78 -5.07 0.49
CA ALA A 253 22.97 -5.07 -0.35
C ALA A 253 24.24 -5.49 0.44
N ALA A 254 24.42 -4.94 1.63
CA ALA A 254 25.52 -5.29 2.53
C ALA A 254 25.51 -6.78 2.91
N SER A 255 24.32 -7.37 3.11
CA SER A 255 24.20 -8.79 3.44
C SER A 255 24.71 -9.71 2.31
N ILE A 256 24.49 -9.32 1.05
CA ILE A 256 24.98 -10.06 -0.13
C ILE A 256 26.51 -9.95 -0.21
N VAL A 257 27.08 -8.77 0.05
CA VAL A 257 28.54 -8.57 0.13
C VAL A 257 29.13 -9.47 1.21
N VAL A 258 28.55 -9.49 2.41
CA VAL A 258 29.02 -10.35 3.52
C VAL A 258 28.98 -11.82 3.13
N LEU A 259 27.89 -12.29 2.52
CA LEU A 259 27.74 -13.69 2.10
C LEU A 259 28.75 -14.07 1.00
N ALA A 260 29.01 -13.16 0.06
CA ALA A 260 30.00 -13.34 -0.99
C ALA A 260 31.44 -13.37 -0.44
N LEU A 261 31.78 -12.51 0.53
CA LEU A 261 33.07 -12.56 1.21
C LEU A 261 33.23 -13.86 2.03
N GLU A 262 32.15 -14.33 2.67
CA GLU A 262 32.17 -15.62 3.37
C GLU A 262 32.47 -16.78 2.41
N ASN A 263 31.93 -16.76 1.19
CA ASN A 263 32.26 -17.74 0.15
C ASN A 263 33.74 -17.76 -0.20
N ILE A 264 34.38 -16.59 -0.25
CA ILE A 264 35.81 -16.44 -0.58
C ILE A 264 36.69 -16.99 0.54
N VAL A 265 36.37 -16.66 1.80
CA VAL A 265 37.17 -17.08 2.97
C VAL A 265 36.97 -18.57 3.30
N GLY A 266 35.77 -19.10 3.07
CA GLY A 266 35.42 -20.49 3.31
C GLY A 266 34.10 -20.60 4.08
N ALA A 267 33.01 -20.79 3.33
CA ALA A 267 31.67 -20.86 3.87
C ALA A 267 31.44 -22.10 4.76
N LYS A 268 30.60 -21.96 5.79
CA LYS A 268 30.16 -23.09 6.65
C LYS A 268 28.64 -23.27 6.58
N LEU A 269 28.21 -24.45 6.10
CA LEU A 269 26.79 -24.74 5.89
C LEU A 269 25.94 -24.62 7.17
N GLU A 270 26.50 -24.99 8.32
CA GLU A 270 25.82 -24.98 9.63
C GLU A 270 25.33 -23.59 10.06
N ARG A 271 26.01 -22.52 9.63
CA ARG A 271 25.65 -21.13 9.98
C ARG A 271 24.75 -20.47 8.94
N ARG A 272 24.63 -21.06 7.74
CA ARG A 272 23.93 -20.42 6.62
C ARG A 272 22.45 -20.25 6.83
N TRP A 273 21.80 -21.21 7.48
CA TRP A 273 20.37 -21.08 7.76
C TRP A 273 20.09 -19.91 8.73
N MET A 274 20.99 -19.64 9.69
CA MET A 274 20.87 -18.49 10.59
C MET A 274 21.06 -17.17 9.83
N MET A 275 22.08 -17.10 8.97
CA MET A 275 22.32 -15.91 8.15
C MET A 275 21.14 -15.66 7.20
N ALA A 276 20.65 -16.71 6.54
CA ALA A 276 19.48 -16.64 5.67
C ALA A 276 18.22 -16.20 6.43
N PHE A 277 18.01 -16.69 7.66
CA PHE A 277 16.91 -16.24 8.51
C PHE A 277 17.04 -14.75 8.88
N VAL A 278 18.21 -14.30 9.36
CA VAL A 278 18.46 -12.89 9.73
C VAL A 278 18.28 -11.96 8.53
N PHE A 279 18.83 -12.35 7.37
CA PHE A 279 18.69 -11.55 6.16
C PHE A 279 17.26 -11.55 5.64
N GLY A 280 16.54 -12.67 5.71
CA GLY A 280 15.13 -12.75 5.38
C GLY A 280 14.27 -11.76 6.16
N LEU A 281 14.55 -11.55 7.46
CA LEU A 281 13.86 -10.53 8.26
C LEU A 281 14.02 -9.13 7.65
N VAL A 282 15.24 -8.74 7.29
CA VAL A 282 15.50 -7.44 6.67
C VAL A 282 14.83 -7.36 5.30
N HIS A 283 14.97 -8.43 4.50
CA HIS A 283 14.48 -8.49 3.12
C HIS A 283 12.97 -8.29 3.00
N GLY A 284 12.18 -8.86 3.93
CA GLY A 284 10.72 -8.70 3.91
C GLY A 284 10.25 -7.25 4.11
N PHE A 285 11.03 -6.40 4.76
CA PHE A 285 10.72 -4.97 4.84
C PHE A 285 11.00 -4.23 3.53
N GLY A 286 11.98 -4.68 2.75
CA GLY A 286 12.40 -4.03 1.50
C GLY A 286 11.33 -4.03 0.42
N PHE A 287 10.39 -4.99 0.49
CA PHE A 287 9.29 -5.12 -0.47
C PHE A 287 7.95 -4.55 0.04
N SER A 288 7.92 -3.99 1.25
CA SER A 288 6.66 -3.61 1.90
C SER A 288 5.82 -2.58 1.12
N SER A 289 6.44 -1.56 0.53
CA SER A 289 5.76 -0.49 -0.22
C SER A 289 5.10 -1.02 -1.50
N VAL A 290 5.85 -1.77 -2.31
CA VAL A 290 5.35 -2.36 -3.56
C VAL A 290 4.25 -3.40 -3.27
N LEU A 291 4.40 -4.20 -2.21
CA LEU A 291 3.36 -5.15 -1.83
C LEU A 291 2.05 -4.43 -1.44
N GLN A 292 2.13 -3.31 -0.70
CA GLN A 292 0.93 -2.55 -0.32
C GLN A 292 0.15 -2.08 -1.54
N GLU A 293 0.83 -1.70 -2.62
CA GLU A 293 0.20 -1.37 -3.90
C GLU A 293 -0.49 -2.59 -4.53
N GLU A 294 0.07 -3.79 -4.43
CA GLU A 294 -0.58 -5.00 -4.97
C GLU A 294 -1.73 -5.53 -4.10
N LEU A 295 -1.67 -5.34 -2.77
CA LEU A 295 -2.65 -5.88 -1.82
C LEU A 295 -4.09 -5.40 -2.07
N GLN A 296 -4.28 -4.25 -2.72
CA GLN A 296 -5.59 -3.78 -3.14
C GLN A 296 -6.34 -4.77 -4.06
N PHE A 297 -5.59 -5.59 -4.82
CA PHE A 297 -6.14 -6.59 -5.74
C PHE A 297 -6.44 -7.94 -5.05
N ALA A 298 -6.20 -8.05 -3.74
CA ALA A 298 -6.54 -9.24 -2.95
C ALA A 298 -8.03 -9.30 -2.52
N GLY A 299 -8.78 -8.21 -2.73
CA GLY A 299 -10.14 -8.08 -2.22
C GLY A 299 -10.20 -8.22 -0.69
N GLY A 300 -11.06 -9.10 -0.18
CA GLY A 300 -11.17 -9.38 1.25
C GLY A 300 -10.14 -10.38 1.81
N HIS A 301 -9.20 -10.85 0.99
CA HIS A 301 -8.38 -12.04 1.26
C HIS A 301 -6.90 -11.72 1.57
N LEU A 302 -6.65 -10.74 2.44
CA LEU A 302 -5.28 -10.30 2.82
C LEU A 302 -4.37 -11.47 3.27
N LEU A 303 -4.83 -12.30 4.20
CA LEU A 303 -4.02 -13.42 4.71
C LEU A 303 -3.71 -14.45 3.62
N THR A 304 -4.68 -14.72 2.74
CA THR A 304 -4.50 -15.61 1.59
C THR A 304 -3.48 -15.05 0.62
N ALA A 305 -3.55 -13.75 0.32
CA ALA A 305 -2.59 -13.07 -0.54
C ALA A 305 -1.17 -13.12 0.02
N LEU A 306 -0.98 -12.82 1.30
CA LEU A 306 0.33 -12.89 1.97
C LEU A 306 0.90 -14.31 1.97
N ALA A 307 0.09 -15.32 2.30
CA ALA A 307 0.55 -16.71 2.30
C ALA A 307 0.88 -17.19 0.87
N ALA A 308 0.01 -16.89 -0.10
CA ALA A 308 0.20 -17.25 -1.50
C ALA A 308 1.42 -16.58 -2.12
N PHE A 309 1.68 -15.31 -1.78
CA PHE A 309 2.88 -14.59 -2.20
C PHE A 309 4.15 -15.33 -1.76
N ASN A 310 4.24 -15.70 -0.49
CA ASN A 310 5.40 -16.42 0.03
C ASN A 310 5.55 -17.84 -0.57
N VAL A 311 4.44 -18.51 -0.86
CA VAL A 311 4.47 -19.77 -1.63
C VAL A 311 5.07 -19.55 -3.03
N GLY A 312 4.69 -18.47 -3.70
CA GLY A 312 5.27 -18.06 -4.98
C GLY A 312 6.79 -17.84 -4.91
N VAL A 313 7.25 -17.12 -3.89
CA VAL A 313 8.67 -16.87 -3.63
C VAL A 313 9.43 -18.19 -3.43
N GLU A 314 8.95 -19.07 -2.55
CA GLU A 314 9.59 -20.37 -2.27
C GLU A 314 9.67 -21.24 -3.54
N LEU A 315 8.58 -21.30 -4.32
CA LEU A 315 8.54 -22.07 -5.58
C LEU A 315 9.56 -21.54 -6.59
N ALA A 316 9.67 -20.22 -6.73
CA ALA A 316 10.65 -19.59 -7.63
C ALA A 316 12.10 -19.84 -7.16
N GLN A 317 12.36 -19.76 -5.86
CA GLN A 317 13.67 -20.10 -5.30
C GLN A 317 14.03 -21.57 -5.54
N VAL A 318 13.11 -22.50 -5.29
CA VAL A 318 13.33 -23.94 -5.57
C VAL A 318 13.57 -24.17 -7.06
N ALA A 319 12.82 -23.51 -7.94
CA ALA A 319 13.04 -23.60 -9.38
C ALA A 319 14.44 -23.09 -9.78
N LEU A 320 14.88 -21.95 -9.23
CA LEU A 320 16.23 -21.43 -9.44
C LEU A 320 17.28 -22.43 -8.95
N LEU A 321 17.10 -23.04 -7.78
CA LEU A 321 18.02 -24.06 -7.26
C LEU A 321 18.13 -25.27 -8.20
N LEU A 322 17.01 -25.77 -8.71
CA LEU A 322 16.96 -26.93 -9.60
C LEU A 322 17.67 -26.68 -10.94
N VAL A 323 17.78 -25.42 -11.37
CA VAL A 323 18.52 -25.03 -12.57
C VAL A 323 19.98 -24.68 -12.26
N ALA A 324 20.22 -23.87 -11.23
CA ALA A 324 21.55 -23.35 -10.90
C ALA A 324 22.52 -24.46 -10.46
N VAL A 325 22.05 -25.43 -9.67
CA VAL A 325 22.89 -26.54 -9.18
C VAL A 325 23.48 -27.37 -10.34
N PRO A 326 22.71 -27.96 -11.26
CA PRO A 326 23.28 -28.76 -12.35
C PRO A 326 24.14 -27.93 -13.31
N VAL A 327 23.79 -26.66 -13.55
CA VAL A 327 24.61 -25.76 -14.39
C VAL A 327 25.97 -25.52 -13.75
N LEU A 328 26.01 -25.16 -12.46
CA LEU A 328 27.25 -24.93 -11.74
C LEU A 328 28.08 -26.22 -11.61
N ASP A 329 27.44 -27.37 -11.37
CA ASP A 329 28.12 -28.66 -11.38
C ASP A 329 28.78 -28.97 -12.72
N TYR A 330 28.10 -28.69 -13.83
CA TYR A 330 28.69 -28.84 -15.16
C TYR A 330 29.88 -27.88 -15.39
N VAL A 331 29.73 -26.60 -15.07
CA VAL A 331 30.80 -25.59 -15.26
C VAL A 331 32.02 -25.93 -14.41
N PHE A 332 31.85 -26.27 -13.14
CA PHE A 332 32.97 -26.60 -12.26
C PHE A 332 33.60 -27.97 -12.57
N ALA A 333 32.84 -28.89 -13.17
CA ALA A 333 33.38 -30.17 -13.62
C ALA A 333 34.16 -30.08 -14.94
N LYS A 334 33.85 -29.10 -15.80
CA LYS A 334 34.36 -29.08 -17.20
C LYS A 334 35.19 -27.85 -17.56
N MET A 335 34.97 -26.71 -16.92
CA MET A 335 35.54 -25.43 -17.38
C MET A 335 36.50 -24.80 -16.37
N ILE A 336 36.14 -24.79 -15.08
CA ILE A 336 36.88 -24.02 -14.06
C ILE A 336 37.05 -24.86 -12.79
N PRO A 337 38.24 -24.89 -12.16
CA PRO A 337 38.40 -25.52 -10.85
C PRO A 337 37.49 -24.87 -9.81
N GLU A 338 36.87 -25.69 -8.96
CA GLU A 338 35.83 -25.27 -8.02
C GLU A 338 36.21 -24.06 -7.16
N ARG A 339 37.35 -24.12 -6.45
CA ARG A 339 37.73 -23.04 -5.53
C ARG A 339 37.99 -21.69 -6.23
N PRO A 340 38.87 -21.60 -7.26
CA PRO A 340 39.04 -20.38 -8.04
C PRO A 340 37.72 -19.85 -8.59
N GLY A 341 36.87 -20.71 -9.14
CA GLY A 341 35.62 -20.25 -9.73
C GLY A 341 34.59 -19.78 -8.70
N VAL A 342 34.50 -20.40 -7.52
CA VAL A 342 33.69 -19.88 -6.39
C VAL A 342 34.20 -18.52 -5.93
N ILE A 343 35.53 -18.33 -5.83
CA ILE A 343 36.14 -17.05 -5.43
C ILE A 343 35.82 -15.97 -6.47
N VAL A 344 36.03 -16.25 -7.75
CA VAL A 344 35.79 -15.28 -8.84
C VAL A 344 34.31 -14.93 -8.93
N ALA A 345 33.41 -15.92 -8.93
CA ALA A 345 31.97 -15.68 -8.98
C ALA A 345 31.49 -14.87 -7.77
N SER A 346 31.99 -15.20 -6.57
CA SER A 346 31.64 -14.45 -5.35
C SER A 346 32.22 -13.04 -5.38
N ALA A 347 33.42 -12.83 -5.92
CA ALA A 347 34.00 -11.49 -6.06
C ALA A 347 33.18 -10.61 -7.02
N LEU A 348 32.68 -11.18 -8.12
CA LEU A 348 31.78 -10.47 -9.04
C LEU A 348 30.45 -10.12 -8.36
N ILE A 349 29.84 -11.06 -7.64
CA ILE A 349 28.60 -10.79 -6.89
C ILE A 349 28.83 -9.72 -5.81
N ALA A 350 29.95 -9.79 -5.08
CA ALA A 350 30.30 -8.79 -4.08
C ALA A 350 30.50 -7.41 -4.70
N HIS A 351 31.13 -7.34 -5.88
CA HIS A 351 31.34 -6.09 -6.61
C HIS A 351 30.01 -5.44 -7.04
N GLU A 352 29.11 -6.21 -7.65
CA GLU A 352 27.77 -5.73 -8.03
C GLU A 352 26.96 -5.26 -6.81
N ALA A 353 26.95 -6.06 -5.74
CA ALA A 353 26.27 -5.71 -4.51
C ALA A 353 26.87 -4.46 -3.83
N TRP A 354 28.18 -4.24 -3.94
CA TRP A 354 28.85 -3.06 -3.42
C TRP A 354 28.44 -1.78 -4.17
N HIS A 355 28.36 -1.83 -5.50
CA HIS A 355 27.86 -0.71 -6.30
C HIS A 355 26.41 -0.35 -5.91
N TRP A 356 25.55 -1.36 -5.84
CA TRP A 356 24.17 -1.16 -5.42
C TRP A 356 24.05 -0.60 -4.00
N MET A 357 24.87 -1.09 -3.05
CA MET A 357 24.95 -0.55 -1.69
C MET A 357 25.37 0.92 -1.70
N GLY A 358 26.34 1.30 -2.55
CA GLY A 358 26.80 2.68 -2.71
C GLY A 358 25.68 3.61 -3.19
N ASP A 359 24.94 3.20 -4.21
CA ASP A 359 23.83 3.99 -4.77
C ASP A 359 22.73 4.26 -3.72
N ARG A 360 22.35 3.23 -2.95
CA ARG A 360 21.33 3.38 -1.89
C ARG A 360 21.85 4.15 -0.67
N SER A 361 23.15 4.05 -0.37
CA SER A 361 23.78 4.85 0.68
C SER A 361 23.80 6.34 0.32
N ALA A 362 24.06 6.69 -0.94
CA ALA A 362 24.01 8.07 -1.41
C ALA A 362 22.59 8.67 -1.23
N ALA A 363 21.54 7.89 -1.48
CA ALA A 363 20.16 8.31 -1.23
C ALA A 363 19.89 8.63 0.25
N LEU A 364 20.46 7.87 1.19
CA LEU A 364 20.36 8.14 2.63
C LEU A 364 21.13 9.39 3.05
N GLN A 365 22.33 9.60 2.51
CA GLN A 365 23.18 10.75 2.86
C GLN A 365 22.56 12.09 2.43
N GLY A 366 21.72 12.07 1.40
CA GLY A 366 20.94 13.24 0.98
C GLY A 366 19.81 13.64 1.95
N MET A 367 19.51 12.82 2.96
CA MET A 367 18.42 13.06 3.91
C MET A 367 18.91 13.77 5.18
N THR A 368 18.20 14.82 5.58
CA THR A 368 18.41 15.46 6.89
C THR A 368 17.73 14.66 7.98
N LEU A 369 18.49 13.83 8.70
CA LEU A 369 17.98 13.04 9.81
C LEU A 369 17.86 13.91 11.07
N ALA A 370 16.63 14.21 11.50
CA ALA A 370 16.39 14.80 12.81
C ALA A 370 16.38 13.69 13.87
N TRP A 371 17.06 13.91 15.00
CA TRP A 371 16.99 12.98 16.12
C TRP A 371 15.58 12.99 16.72
N PRO A 372 14.99 11.82 17.00
CA PRO A 372 13.69 11.77 17.67
C PRO A 372 13.80 12.38 19.07
N ALA A 373 12.71 12.99 19.54
CA ALA A 373 12.60 13.36 20.94
C ALA A 373 12.62 12.08 21.79
N PHE A 374 13.42 12.04 22.86
CA PHE A 374 13.49 10.91 23.79
C PHE A 374 12.31 10.90 24.77
N ASP A 375 11.09 10.89 24.23
CA ASP A 375 9.85 10.91 25.00
C ASP A 375 9.32 9.49 25.30
N ILE A 376 8.14 9.41 25.92
CA ILE A 376 7.53 8.13 26.28
C ILE A 376 7.24 7.29 25.02
N ASP A 377 6.85 7.93 23.90
CA ASP A 377 6.53 7.22 22.67
C ASP A 377 7.79 6.60 22.05
N PHE A 378 8.92 7.31 22.08
CA PHE A 378 10.23 6.75 21.72
C PHE A 378 10.53 5.50 22.56
N TRP A 379 10.40 5.56 23.89
CA TRP A 379 10.70 4.42 24.75
C TRP A 379 9.70 3.27 24.57
N LEU A 380 8.43 3.54 24.29
CA LEU A 380 7.44 2.51 23.96
C LEU A 380 7.81 1.80 22.64
N VAL A 381 8.29 2.53 21.64
CA VAL A 381 8.83 1.95 20.40
C VAL A 381 10.04 1.10 20.71
N VAL A 382 10.99 1.58 21.51
CA VAL A 382 12.19 0.81 21.93
C VAL A 382 11.79 -0.48 22.63
N ILE A 383 10.88 -0.45 23.60
CA ILE A 383 10.42 -1.64 24.33
C ILE A 383 9.76 -2.64 23.36
N ARG A 384 8.90 -2.17 22.44
CA ARG A 384 8.29 -3.04 21.41
C ARG A 384 9.34 -3.70 20.54
N VAL A 385 10.34 -2.94 20.08
CA VAL A 385 11.46 -3.48 19.28
C VAL A 385 12.22 -4.54 20.08
N VAL A 386 12.53 -4.28 21.35
CA VAL A 386 13.21 -5.25 22.23
C VAL A 386 12.37 -6.52 22.40
N MET A 387 11.06 -6.41 22.63
CA MET A 387 10.18 -7.58 22.74
C MET A 387 10.15 -8.40 21.44
N ILE A 388 10.07 -7.72 20.28
CA ILE A 388 10.12 -8.39 18.97
C ILE A 388 11.45 -9.12 18.80
N LEU A 389 12.58 -8.48 19.13
CA LEU A 389 13.90 -9.11 19.06
C LEU A 389 13.99 -10.36 19.95
N LEU A 390 13.44 -10.32 21.16
CA LEU A 390 13.41 -11.48 22.06
C LEU A 390 12.58 -12.64 21.47
N VAL A 391 11.43 -12.34 20.87
CA VAL A 391 10.60 -13.35 20.19
C VAL A 391 11.35 -13.95 18.99
N LEU A 392 12.02 -13.12 18.19
CA LEU A 392 12.82 -13.58 17.04
C LEU A 392 14.00 -14.45 17.47
N VAL A 393 14.69 -14.11 18.57
CA VAL A 393 15.75 -14.93 19.15
C VAL A 393 15.20 -16.27 19.64
N GLY A 394 14.06 -16.28 20.32
CA GLY A 394 13.40 -17.51 20.75
C GLY A 394 12.98 -18.41 19.58
N LEU A 395 12.48 -17.81 18.50
CA LEU A 395 12.11 -18.53 17.28
C LEU A 395 13.34 -19.09 16.56
N MET A 396 14.41 -18.30 16.43
CA MET A 396 15.68 -18.75 15.86
C MET A 396 16.26 -19.91 16.68
N TRP A 397 16.17 -19.86 18.00
CA TRP A 397 16.58 -20.96 18.88
C TRP A 397 15.74 -22.23 18.62
N ALA A 398 14.41 -22.11 18.51
CA ALA A 398 13.54 -23.26 18.19
C ALA A 398 13.85 -23.85 16.80
N LEU A 399 14.05 -23.00 15.79
CA LEU A 399 14.40 -23.42 14.43
C LEU A 399 15.75 -24.12 14.35
N SER A 400 16.73 -23.73 15.17
CA SER A 400 18.04 -24.41 15.25
C SER A 400 17.90 -25.91 15.59
N GLY A 401 16.94 -26.26 16.45
CA GLY A 401 16.64 -27.64 16.81
C GLY A 401 16.03 -28.46 15.67
N VAL A 402 15.34 -27.80 14.73
CA VAL A 402 14.77 -28.44 13.53
C VAL A 402 15.80 -28.55 12.41
N MET A 403 16.55 -27.46 12.17
CA MET A 403 17.56 -27.40 11.12
C MET A 403 18.71 -28.37 11.36
N SER A 404 19.14 -28.52 12.62
CA SER A 404 20.13 -29.53 12.98
C SER A 404 19.70 -30.94 12.62
N ARG A 405 18.39 -31.25 12.60
CA ARG A 405 17.86 -32.57 12.15
C ARG A 405 17.84 -32.71 10.64
N LEU A 406 17.50 -31.65 9.90
CA LEU A 406 17.42 -31.64 8.44
C LEU A 406 18.80 -31.68 7.76
N GLN A 407 19.82 -31.14 8.42
CA GLN A 407 21.19 -31.06 7.90
C GLN A 407 22.04 -32.30 8.23
N GLN A 408 21.58 -33.23 9.07
CA GLN A 408 22.32 -34.45 9.39
C GLN A 408 22.28 -35.46 8.23
N PRO A 409 23.41 -36.12 7.92
CA PRO A 409 23.40 -37.27 7.01
C PRO A 409 22.62 -38.45 7.60
N LYS A 410 21.92 -39.21 6.76
CA LYS A 410 21.18 -40.42 7.15
C LYS A 410 22.14 -41.40 7.86
N GLY A 411 21.99 -41.59 9.17
CA GLY A 411 22.72 -42.61 9.95
C GLY A 411 23.27 -42.18 11.31
N ALA A 412 23.25 -40.90 11.66
CA ALA A 412 23.72 -40.44 12.97
C ALA A 412 22.61 -40.53 14.03
N VAL A 413 22.71 -41.52 14.93
CA VAL A 413 21.90 -41.59 16.15
C VAL A 413 22.60 -40.73 17.20
N GLN A 414 21.96 -39.63 17.64
CA GLN A 414 22.43 -38.90 18.81
C GLN A 414 21.31 -38.69 19.83
N LYS A 415 21.71 -38.87 21.08
CA LYS A 415 20.89 -38.94 22.28
C LYS A 415 20.09 -37.65 22.48
N MET A 416 18.81 -37.86 22.75
CA MET A 416 17.80 -36.88 23.10
C MET A 416 18.21 -36.07 24.36
N PRO A 417 18.35 -34.73 24.31
CA PRO A 417 18.13 -33.94 25.49
C PRO A 417 16.61 -33.77 25.62
N VAL A 418 16.07 -34.50 26.60
CA VAL A 418 14.71 -34.31 27.11
C VAL A 418 14.64 -32.90 27.71
N LEU A 419 14.16 -31.95 26.91
CA LEU A 419 13.57 -30.71 27.45
C LEU A 419 12.38 -30.29 26.59
N LEU A 420 11.56 -31.29 26.23
CA LEU A 420 10.22 -31.13 25.67
C LEU A 420 9.16 -30.92 26.78
N MET A 421 9.55 -30.30 27.91
CA MET A 421 8.69 -30.21 29.10
C MET A 421 8.71 -28.82 29.76
N LEU A 422 8.91 -27.76 28.97
CA LEU A 422 8.62 -26.37 29.38
C LEU A 422 7.76 -25.62 28.36
N LEU A 423 7.04 -26.38 27.52
CA LEU A 423 6.02 -25.88 26.58
C LEU A 423 4.59 -25.98 27.16
N LEU A 424 4.47 -25.97 28.49
CA LEU A 424 3.21 -25.88 29.22
C LEU A 424 3.27 -24.80 30.32
N LEU A 425 3.73 -23.60 29.95
CA LEU A 425 3.38 -22.38 30.69
C LEU A 425 2.91 -21.29 29.72
N GLY A 426 2.10 -21.70 28.75
CA GLY A 426 1.37 -20.86 27.82
C GLY A 426 -0.12 -20.76 28.16
N THR A 427 -0.49 -20.70 29.45
CA THR A 427 -1.86 -20.40 29.92
C THR A 427 -1.83 -19.91 31.37
N ALA A 428 -1.27 -18.73 31.63
CA ALA A 428 -1.52 -17.98 32.88
C ALA A 428 -0.99 -16.54 32.77
N LEU A 429 -1.57 -15.72 31.90
CA LEU A 429 -1.62 -14.25 32.04
C LEU A 429 -2.93 -13.73 31.42
N SER A 430 -4.01 -14.46 31.68
CA SER A 430 -5.34 -13.85 31.82
C SER A 430 -5.57 -13.69 33.32
N GLY A 431 -4.91 -12.70 33.90
CA GLY A 431 -5.05 -12.31 35.30
C GLY A 431 -5.19 -10.81 35.32
N ARG A 432 -6.40 -10.34 35.62
CA ARG A 432 -6.81 -8.93 35.67
C ARG A 432 -5.74 -8.06 36.36
N ALA A 433 -5.24 -7.08 35.63
CA ALA A 433 -4.86 -5.79 36.20
C ALA A 433 -5.88 -4.77 35.69
N SER A 434 -7.11 -4.89 36.19
CA SER A 434 -7.95 -3.72 36.41
C SER A 434 -7.31 -2.98 37.57
N ASP A 435 -6.47 -2.01 37.25
CA ASP A 435 -6.26 -0.79 38.05
C ASP A 435 -5.62 0.22 37.10
N VAL A 436 -6.47 0.69 36.18
CA VAL A 436 -6.24 1.94 35.48
C VAL A 436 -6.35 3.02 36.55
N GLN A 437 -5.19 3.54 36.95
CA GLN A 437 -5.03 4.86 37.51
C GLN A 437 -6.01 5.79 36.81
N ALA A 438 -6.87 6.48 37.57
CA ALA A 438 -7.82 7.47 37.06
C ALA A 438 -7.07 8.65 36.42
N GLN A 439 -6.50 8.44 35.24
CA GLN A 439 -6.14 9.47 34.30
C GLN A 439 -7.47 9.88 33.65
N ALA A 440 -7.83 11.17 33.76
CA ALA A 440 -9.03 11.72 33.15
C ALA A 440 -9.23 11.14 31.74
N ALA A 441 -10.42 10.60 31.47
CA ALA A 441 -10.71 9.94 30.21
C ALA A 441 -10.21 10.78 29.02
N PRO A 442 -9.51 10.18 28.04
CA PRO A 442 -8.97 10.92 26.90
C PRO A 442 -10.08 11.74 26.25
N ARG A 443 -9.84 13.03 26.07
CA ARG A 443 -10.82 13.96 25.50
C ARG A 443 -11.09 13.51 24.07
N SER A 444 -12.34 13.26 23.73
CA SER A 444 -12.70 12.86 22.36
C SER A 444 -12.70 14.08 21.45
N THR A 445 -12.24 13.96 20.20
CA THR A 445 -12.45 15.01 19.17
C THR A 445 -13.93 15.35 18.98
N MET A 446 -14.84 14.43 19.33
CA MET A 446 -16.29 14.66 19.33
C MET A 446 -16.77 15.63 20.43
N ALA A 447 -15.93 15.96 21.41
CA ALA A 447 -16.25 16.91 22.47
C ALA A 447 -16.08 18.38 22.06
N GLY A 448 -15.74 18.66 20.80
CA GLY A 448 -15.52 20.04 20.33
C GLY A 448 -14.16 20.59 20.76
N VAL A 449 -13.08 19.96 20.27
CA VAL A 449 -11.69 20.24 20.67
C VAL A 449 -11.01 21.36 19.86
N TYR A 450 -11.76 22.06 19.03
CA TYR A 450 -11.27 23.19 18.25
C TYR A 450 -12.37 24.25 18.12
N THR A 451 -12.01 25.51 17.90
CA THR A 451 -13.00 26.57 17.66
C THR A 451 -13.34 26.73 16.18
N ALA A 452 -14.56 27.20 15.88
CA ALA A 452 -14.97 27.47 14.51
C ALA A 452 -14.05 28.50 13.81
N ALA A 453 -13.45 29.42 14.58
CA ALA A 453 -12.47 30.38 14.09
C ALA A 453 -11.16 29.69 13.64
N GLN A 454 -10.59 28.78 14.44
CA GLN A 454 -9.40 28.01 14.08
C GLN A 454 -9.62 27.19 12.80
N ALA A 455 -10.76 26.49 12.69
CA ALA A 455 -11.06 25.73 11.47
C ALA A 455 -11.34 26.62 10.25
N THR A 456 -11.75 27.88 10.44
CA THR A 456 -11.94 28.83 9.34
C THR A 456 -10.59 29.35 8.85
N LYS A 457 -9.69 29.75 9.75
CA LYS A 457 -8.29 30.09 9.40
C LYS A 457 -7.57 28.89 8.75
N GLY A 458 -7.83 27.69 9.25
CA GLY A 458 -7.24 26.46 8.71
C GLY A 458 -7.66 26.15 7.29
N LYS A 459 -8.89 26.52 6.92
CA LYS A 459 -9.36 26.42 5.54
C LYS A 459 -8.55 27.32 4.60
N GLU A 460 -8.16 28.51 5.06
CA GLU A 460 -7.37 29.47 4.27
C GLU A 460 -5.94 28.96 4.06
N VAL A 461 -5.30 28.47 5.13
CA VAL A 461 -3.97 27.84 5.05
C VAL A 461 -3.99 26.59 4.18
N PHE A 462 -5.00 25.73 4.33
CA PHE A 462 -5.16 24.55 3.48
C PHE A 462 -5.35 24.94 2.01
N ALA A 463 -6.06 26.04 1.74
CA ALA A 463 -6.28 26.50 0.38
C ALA A 463 -4.99 27.02 -0.29
N SER A 464 -4.13 27.73 0.45
CA SER A 464 -2.89 28.30 -0.07
C SER A 464 -1.76 27.27 -0.18
N SER A 465 -1.68 26.32 0.76
CA SER A 465 -0.47 25.49 0.95
C SER A 465 -0.69 24.00 0.67
N CYS A 466 -1.93 23.52 0.61
CA CYS A 466 -2.23 22.09 0.53
C CYS A 466 -2.97 21.69 -0.76
N LEU A 467 -3.82 22.57 -1.30
CA LEU A 467 -4.62 22.28 -2.50
C LEU A 467 -3.81 22.07 -3.78
N GLY A 468 -2.56 22.56 -3.83
CA GLY A 468 -1.69 22.38 -5.00
C GLY A 468 -1.29 20.92 -5.27
N CYS A 469 -1.32 20.06 -4.24
CA CYS A 469 -0.92 18.65 -4.34
C CYS A 469 -2.06 17.68 -4.07
N HIS A 470 -2.98 17.99 -3.16
CA HIS A 470 -4.08 17.09 -2.81
C HIS A 470 -5.37 17.83 -2.44
N THR A 471 -6.51 17.24 -2.82
CA THR A 471 -7.84 17.82 -2.53
C THR A 471 -8.25 17.56 -1.09
N THR A 472 -9.26 18.28 -0.59
CA THR A 472 -9.84 18.00 0.74
C THR A 472 -10.39 16.58 0.86
N ALA A 473 -10.81 15.96 -0.26
CA ALA A 473 -11.32 14.59 -0.27
C ALA A 473 -10.25 13.55 0.11
N SER A 474 -8.96 13.88 -0.06
CA SER A 474 -7.83 13.05 0.37
C SER A 474 -7.65 13.02 1.89
N HIS A 475 -8.33 13.91 2.62
CA HIS A 475 -8.22 14.07 4.08
C HIS A 475 -9.53 13.78 4.80
N MET A 476 -10.49 13.14 4.14
CA MET A 476 -11.85 12.91 4.64
C MET A 476 -12.28 11.44 4.51
N GLY A 477 -13.26 11.04 5.33
CA GLY A 477 -13.95 9.76 5.18
C GLY A 477 -13.07 8.56 5.55
N THR A 478 -13.32 7.40 4.94
CA THR A 478 -12.73 6.11 5.37
C THR A 478 -11.20 6.10 5.33
N ALA A 479 -10.56 6.85 4.42
CA ALA A 479 -9.10 6.96 4.38
C ALA A 479 -8.54 7.71 5.60
N PHE A 480 -9.22 8.77 6.04
CA PHE A 480 -8.91 9.47 7.27
C PHE A 480 -9.19 8.56 8.48
N GLU A 481 -10.32 7.85 8.49
CA GLU A 481 -10.67 6.93 9.58
C GLU A 481 -9.67 5.79 9.73
N LEU A 482 -9.31 5.09 8.65
CA LEU A 482 -8.34 3.99 8.70
C LEU A 482 -6.97 4.45 9.21
N LYS A 483 -6.59 5.69 8.92
CA LYS A 483 -5.28 6.23 9.29
C LYS A 483 -5.26 6.80 10.71
N TRP A 484 -6.33 7.48 11.14
CA TRP A 484 -6.32 8.31 12.35
C TRP A 484 -7.31 7.87 13.43
N PHE A 485 -8.35 7.09 13.13
CA PHE A 485 -9.35 6.70 14.12
C PHE A 485 -8.73 5.93 15.29
N GLY A 486 -9.11 6.30 16.51
CA GLY A 486 -8.61 5.69 17.75
C GLY A 486 -7.19 6.09 18.13
N ARG A 487 -6.48 6.87 17.28
CA ARG A 487 -5.14 7.40 17.57
C ARG A 487 -5.22 8.74 18.31
N PRO A 488 -4.15 9.17 19.00
CA PRO A 488 -4.06 10.53 19.52
C PRO A 488 -4.14 11.57 18.40
N LEU A 489 -4.74 12.73 18.69
CA LEU A 489 -4.79 13.86 17.76
C LEU A 489 -3.38 14.37 17.43
N PHE A 490 -2.44 14.15 18.35
CA PHE A 490 -1.01 14.36 18.14
C PHE A 490 -0.51 13.72 16.85
N ASP A 491 -0.87 12.47 16.55
CA ASP A 491 -0.37 11.76 15.36
C ASP A 491 -0.76 12.46 14.05
N LEU A 492 -1.97 13.03 14.00
CA LEU A 492 -2.45 13.80 12.85
C LEU A 492 -1.69 15.13 12.75
N TYR A 493 -1.57 15.85 13.87
CA TYR A 493 -0.86 17.13 13.92
C TYR A 493 0.61 16.98 13.54
N ASP A 494 1.28 15.96 14.07
CA ASP A 494 2.69 15.66 13.86
C ASP A 494 2.98 15.25 12.42
N TYR A 495 2.09 14.46 11.81
CA TYR A 495 2.18 14.12 10.40
C TYR A 495 2.07 15.37 9.51
N LEU A 496 1.16 16.29 9.84
CA LEU A 496 1.01 17.54 9.09
C LEU A 496 2.22 18.44 9.26
N SER A 497 2.75 18.58 10.48
CA SER A 497 3.87 19.49 10.76
C SER A 497 5.21 19.01 10.18
N GLN A 498 5.42 17.69 10.11
CA GLN A 498 6.68 17.12 9.64
C GLN A 498 6.72 16.81 8.15
N LEU A 499 5.57 16.45 7.54
CA LEU A 499 5.54 15.91 6.17
C LEU A 499 4.75 16.78 5.19
N MET A 500 4.10 17.84 5.66
CA MET A 500 3.34 18.75 4.83
C MET A 500 3.83 20.20 5.01
N PRO A 501 3.68 21.06 3.98
CA PRO A 501 3.33 20.73 2.59
C PRO A 501 4.36 19.83 1.89
N LYS A 502 3.93 18.89 1.04
CA LYS A 502 4.82 17.88 0.42
C LYS A 502 6.01 18.47 -0.37
N THR A 503 5.83 19.68 -0.91
CA THR A 503 6.85 20.42 -1.67
C THR A 503 7.80 21.22 -0.78
N ALA A 504 7.43 21.49 0.47
CA ALA A 504 8.22 22.23 1.43
C ALA A 504 7.79 21.89 2.88
N PRO A 505 8.14 20.69 3.40
CA PRO A 505 7.70 20.29 4.74
C PRO A 505 8.25 21.21 5.84
N GLY A 506 7.46 21.46 6.90
CA GLY A 506 7.91 22.25 8.04
C GLY A 506 7.89 23.78 7.84
N THR A 507 7.39 24.29 6.71
CA THR A 507 7.39 25.74 6.43
C THR A 507 6.23 26.52 7.01
N LEU A 508 5.15 25.87 7.46
CA LEU A 508 4.05 26.55 8.14
C LEU A 508 4.42 26.80 9.61
N THR A 509 3.85 27.87 10.18
CA THR A 509 3.96 28.16 11.60
C THR A 509 3.16 27.16 12.45
N GLU A 510 3.50 27.07 13.73
CA GLU A 510 2.81 26.19 14.70
C GLU A 510 1.30 26.45 14.75
N ASP A 511 0.90 27.73 14.74
CA ASP A 511 -0.49 28.16 14.67
C ASP A 511 -1.18 27.73 13.37
N GLU A 512 -0.48 27.81 12.23
CA GLU A 512 -1.01 27.39 10.94
C GLU A 512 -1.25 25.88 10.88
N TYR A 513 -0.37 25.07 11.47
CA TYR A 513 -0.61 23.62 11.61
C TYR A 513 -1.79 23.31 12.54
N VAL A 514 -1.93 24.05 13.65
CA VAL A 514 -3.08 23.95 14.55
C VAL A 514 -4.37 24.25 13.78
N TRP A 515 -4.38 25.30 12.99
CA TRP A 515 -5.54 25.70 12.19
C TRP A 515 -5.87 24.65 11.13
N VAL A 516 -4.88 24.17 10.37
CA VAL A 516 -5.09 23.12 9.35
C VAL A 516 -5.61 21.82 9.99
N THR A 517 -5.08 21.44 11.16
CA THR A 517 -5.57 20.28 11.92
C THR A 517 -7.03 20.47 12.32
N ALA A 518 -7.40 21.64 12.86
CA ALA A 518 -8.79 21.98 13.17
C ALA A 518 -9.70 21.94 11.93
N TYR A 519 -9.20 22.37 10.77
CA TYR A 519 -9.94 22.29 9.52
C TYR A 519 -10.15 20.84 9.07
N ILE A 520 -9.14 19.98 9.17
CA ILE A 520 -9.25 18.55 8.84
C ILE A 520 -10.22 17.82 9.78
N LEU A 521 -10.24 18.15 11.07
CA LEU A 521 -11.26 17.64 12.00
C LEU A 521 -12.67 18.09 11.60
N ARG A 522 -12.83 19.37 11.24
CA ARG A 522 -14.12 19.89 10.73
C ARG A 522 -14.56 19.17 9.46
N LEU A 523 -13.62 18.89 8.57
CA LEU A 523 -13.87 18.15 7.35
C LEU A 523 -14.40 16.72 7.65
N ASN A 524 -13.93 16.09 8.73
CA ASN A 524 -14.37 14.75 9.13
C ASN A 524 -15.59 14.72 10.07
N GLY A 525 -16.29 15.85 10.21
CA GLY A 525 -17.57 15.92 10.92
C GLY A 525 -17.45 16.03 12.45
N MET A 526 -16.25 16.26 13.00
CA MET A 526 -16.09 16.57 14.42
C MET A 526 -16.64 17.98 14.70
N PRO A 527 -17.49 18.17 15.72
CA PRO A 527 -18.11 19.46 16.00
C PRO A 527 -17.07 20.49 16.46
N ALA A 528 -17.31 21.76 16.20
CA ALA A 528 -16.55 22.85 16.82
C ALA A 528 -17.05 23.06 18.27
N GLY A 529 -16.14 23.37 19.19
CA GLY A 529 -16.44 23.68 20.58
C GLY A 529 -15.94 25.05 21.01
N LYS A 530 -15.90 25.25 22.33
CA LYS A 530 -15.40 26.48 22.97
C LYS A 530 -13.91 26.40 23.35
N THR A 531 -13.32 25.23 23.24
CA THR A 531 -11.91 24.97 23.58
C THR A 531 -11.06 25.19 22.34
N GLU A 532 -10.03 26.01 22.45
CA GLU A 532 -9.03 26.15 21.38
C GLU A 532 -8.15 24.90 21.30
N LEU A 533 -7.91 24.44 20.07
CA LEU A 533 -6.95 23.39 19.78
C LEU A 533 -5.56 23.93 20.09
N SER A 534 -4.85 23.30 21.02
CA SER A 534 -3.49 23.67 21.41
C SER A 534 -2.46 22.87 20.61
N ALA A 535 -1.34 23.50 20.28
CA ALA A 535 -0.17 22.83 19.71
C ALA A 535 0.65 22.04 20.76
N GLU A 536 0.36 22.21 22.06
CA GLU A 536 1.11 21.55 23.12
C GLU A 536 1.01 20.01 23.01
N PRO A 537 2.15 19.30 22.90
CA PRO A 537 2.15 17.84 22.71
C PRO A 537 1.39 17.08 23.79
N ALA A 538 1.48 17.50 25.06
CA ALA A 538 0.76 16.88 26.16
C ALA A 538 -0.77 17.02 26.01
N TRP A 539 -1.24 18.14 25.47
CA TRP A 539 -2.65 18.38 25.21
C TRP A 539 -3.15 17.55 24.02
N LEU A 540 -2.38 17.51 22.92
CA LEU A 540 -2.73 16.75 21.71
C LEU A 540 -2.72 15.24 21.93
N LYS A 541 -1.76 14.72 22.72
CA LYS A 541 -1.70 13.28 23.08
C LYS A 541 -2.87 12.86 23.99
N ALA A 542 -3.43 13.79 24.76
CA ALA A 542 -4.59 13.55 25.61
C ALA A 542 -5.93 13.59 24.86
N VAL A 543 -5.94 14.00 23.59
CA VAL A 543 -7.14 14.03 22.75
C VAL A 543 -7.13 12.83 21.80
N ARG A 544 -8.18 12.00 21.80
CA ARG A 544 -8.33 10.86 20.88
C ARG A 544 -9.20 11.24 19.68
N VAL A 545 -8.77 10.85 18.49
CA VAL A 545 -9.54 11.03 17.26
C VAL A 545 -10.65 9.99 17.20
N ASP A 546 -11.88 10.44 17.47
CA ASP A 546 -13.11 9.65 17.34
C ASP A 546 -14.02 10.27 16.25
N THR A 547 -14.85 9.44 15.63
CA THR A 547 -15.88 9.86 14.66
C THR A 547 -17.28 9.61 15.19
N ALA A 548 -18.28 10.28 14.60
CA ALA A 548 -19.69 10.15 14.99
C ALA A 548 -20.28 8.73 14.79
N LYS A 549 -19.56 7.82 14.12
CA LYS A 549 -19.97 6.43 13.91
C LYS A 549 -18.75 5.53 14.02
N ALA A 550 -18.71 4.65 15.03
CA ALA A 550 -17.66 3.65 15.14
C ALA A 550 -17.62 2.77 13.86
N PRO A 551 -16.43 2.36 13.38
CA PRO A 551 -16.34 1.40 12.29
C PRO A 551 -17.06 0.12 12.73
N THR A 552 -18.08 -0.27 11.97
CA THR A 552 -18.87 -1.47 12.27
C THR A 552 -17.97 -2.69 12.10
N ALA A 553 -17.56 -3.28 13.22
CA ALA A 553 -16.98 -4.60 13.25
C ALA A 553 -17.98 -5.61 12.67
N ARG A 554 -17.46 -6.61 11.95
CA ARG A 554 -18.19 -7.70 11.31
C ARG A 554 -19.33 -8.24 12.19
N GLY A 555 -20.50 -8.45 11.57
CA GLY A 555 -21.69 -8.95 12.22
C GLY A 555 -21.49 -10.31 12.90
N GLY A 556 -21.97 -10.41 14.13
CA GLY A 556 -22.47 -11.65 14.70
C GLY A 556 -23.99 -11.53 14.75
N GLU A 557 -24.68 -12.34 13.95
CA GLU A 557 -26.11 -12.61 14.12
C GLU A 557 -26.35 -13.15 15.53
N HIS A 558 -27.14 -12.44 16.32
CA HIS A 558 -27.97 -13.07 17.33
C HIS A 558 -29.43 -12.88 16.92
N THR A 559 -29.99 -13.95 16.36
CA THR A 559 -31.42 -14.19 16.22
C THR A 559 -32.13 -13.97 17.55
N GLU A 560 -32.94 -12.92 17.64
CA GLU A 560 -34.00 -12.83 18.63
C GLU A 560 -35.28 -13.42 18.03
N ARG A 561 -35.60 -14.62 18.52
CA ARG A 561 -36.81 -15.36 18.27
C ARG A 561 -37.82 -14.94 19.35
N ASN A 562 -39.00 -14.48 18.94
CA ASN A 562 -40.28 -14.38 19.67
C ASN A 562 -40.28 -14.62 21.19
N ARG A 563 -40.84 -13.66 21.95
CA ARG A 563 -42.08 -13.87 22.73
C ARG A 563 -42.54 -12.58 23.43
N GLU A 564 -43.85 -12.35 23.29
CA GLU A 564 -44.80 -11.61 24.15
C GLU A 564 -44.72 -10.09 24.25
#